data_AF-R7TC46-F1
#
_entry.id   AF-R7TC46-F1
#
_cell.length_a   1.000
_cell.length_b   1.000
_cell.length_c   1.000
_cell.angle_alpha   90.00
_cell.angle_beta   90.00
_cell.angle_gamma   90.00
#
_symmetry.space_group_name_H-M   'P 1'
#
loop_
_entity.id
_entity.type
_entity.pdbx_description
1 polymer ?
#
loop_
_entity_poly.entity_id
_entity_poly.type
_entity_poly.pdbx_seq_one_letter_code
_entity_poly.pdbx_strand_id
1 'polypeptide(L)'
;PSGSSHKYGTVATFSCEIGYNLQGSATRTCQGDSQWSGAVPVCQTVQCPSLTNPDGGSVSAAATQYQSVATYSCSVGFFMQGSTTRTCQANGQWSGSNPTCTRKFTKCTIIMGKKELMRIHRSHV
;
A
#
# COMPACT_ATOMS: atom_id res chain seq x y z
N PRO A 1 -31.31 8.18 -12.35
CA PRO A 1 -32.19 8.64 -11.25
C PRO A 1 -33.57 7.98 -11.35
N SER A 2 -33.76 6.88 -10.62
CA SER A 2 -35.01 6.11 -10.63
C SER A 2 -35.87 6.58 -9.45
N GLY A 3 -36.84 7.45 -9.71
CA GLY A 3 -37.71 8.02 -8.68
C GLY A 3 -38.78 7.05 -8.21
N SER A 4 -38.50 6.30 -7.15
CA SER A 4 -39.54 5.64 -6.34
C SER A 4 -40.15 6.66 -5.38
N SER A 5 -41.47 6.74 -5.33
CA SER A 5 -42.18 7.56 -4.33
C SER A 5 -42.05 6.91 -2.95
N HIS A 6 -41.52 7.63 -1.98
CA HIS A 6 -41.30 7.15 -0.61
C HIS A 6 -42.16 7.93 0.39
N LYS A 7 -42.75 7.22 1.37
CA LYS A 7 -43.63 7.82 2.38
C LYS A 7 -42.82 8.69 3.36
N TYR A 8 -43.47 9.70 3.94
CA TYR A 8 -42.92 10.44 5.09
C TYR A 8 -42.44 9.47 6.17
N GLY A 9 -41.27 9.73 6.75
CA GLY A 9 -40.64 8.90 7.76
C GLY A 9 -39.89 7.67 7.23
N THR A 10 -39.92 7.40 5.91
CA THR A 10 -39.10 6.33 5.31
C THR A 10 -37.62 6.62 5.57
N VAL A 11 -36.87 5.61 6.01
CA VAL A 11 -35.41 5.69 6.17
C VAL A 11 -34.74 4.89 5.06
N ALA A 12 -33.87 5.54 4.31
CA ALA A 12 -32.97 4.90 3.34
C ALA A 12 -31.60 4.69 3.99
N THR A 13 -31.04 3.50 3.83
CA THR A 13 -29.69 3.14 4.31
C THR A 13 -28.74 2.97 3.13
N PHE A 14 -27.53 3.49 3.28
CA PHE A 14 -26.47 3.48 2.28
C PHE A 14 -25.30 2.63 2.77
N SER A 15 -24.68 1.91 1.86
CA SER A 15 -23.48 1.10 2.08
C SER A 15 -22.57 1.21 0.87
N CYS A 16 -21.26 1.08 1.08
CA CYS A 16 -20.27 1.09 0.01
C CYS A 16 -19.81 -0.34 -0.33
N GLU A 17 -19.30 -0.52 -1.54
CA GLU A 17 -18.65 -1.76 -1.95
C GLU A 17 -17.34 -2.01 -1.19
N ILE A 18 -16.85 -3.24 -1.23
CA ILE A 18 -15.58 -3.63 -0.61
C ILE A 18 -14.45 -2.75 -1.14
N GLY A 19 -13.64 -2.20 -0.22
CA GLY A 19 -12.53 -1.31 -0.56
C GLY A 19 -12.92 0.16 -0.64
N TYR A 20 -14.15 0.52 -0.25
CA TYR A 20 -14.62 1.89 -0.12
C TYR A 20 -15.21 2.14 1.26
N ASN A 21 -14.94 3.33 1.81
CA ASN A 21 -15.47 3.81 3.08
C ASN A 21 -16.58 4.83 2.83
N LEU A 22 -17.70 4.68 3.54
CA LEU A 22 -18.80 5.62 3.49
C LEU A 22 -18.46 6.90 4.26
N GLN A 23 -18.48 8.04 3.56
CA GLN A 23 -18.29 9.36 4.14
C GLN A 23 -19.63 10.10 4.20
N GLY A 24 -20.03 10.49 5.41
CA GLY A 24 -21.31 11.11 5.70
C GLY A 24 -22.27 10.18 6.44
N SER A 25 -23.55 10.54 6.46
CA SER A 25 -24.58 9.73 7.14
C SER A 25 -24.90 8.48 6.33
N ALA A 26 -24.84 7.31 6.97
CA ALA A 26 -25.28 6.06 6.37
C ALA A 26 -26.80 6.00 6.18
N THR A 27 -27.55 6.93 6.76
CA THR A 27 -29.02 6.96 6.66
C THR A 27 -29.55 8.33 6.26
N ARG A 28 -30.69 8.33 5.58
CA ARG A 28 -31.47 9.53 5.27
C ARG A 28 -32.94 9.24 5.51
N THR A 29 -33.69 10.24 5.95
CA THR A 29 -35.11 10.13 6.24
C THR A 29 -35.92 11.03 5.32
N CYS A 30 -37.02 10.53 4.75
CA CYS A 30 -37.96 11.32 3.97
C CYS A 30 -38.76 12.23 4.91
N GLN A 31 -38.61 13.55 4.75
CA GLN A 31 -39.16 14.58 5.63
C GLN A 31 -40.52 15.09 5.13
N GLY A 32 -41.20 15.89 5.95
CA GLY A 32 -42.57 16.35 5.68
C GLY A 32 -42.66 17.34 4.51
N ASP A 33 -41.54 17.91 4.09
CA ASP A 33 -41.38 18.77 2.91
C ASP A 33 -41.10 17.96 1.63
N SER A 34 -41.23 16.62 1.69
CA SER A 34 -40.91 15.70 0.61
C SER A 34 -39.43 15.71 0.18
N GLN A 35 -38.52 16.18 1.05
CA GLN A 35 -37.08 16.11 0.84
C GLN A 35 -36.44 15.02 1.71
N TRP A 36 -35.30 14.50 1.28
CA TRP A 36 -34.50 13.59 2.09
C TRP A 36 -33.57 14.40 3.00
N SER A 37 -33.49 14.01 4.27
CA SER A 37 -32.62 14.66 5.26
C SER A 37 -31.15 14.65 4.84
N GLY A 38 -30.45 15.76 5.07
CA GLY A 38 -28.99 15.86 4.89
C GLY A 38 -28.53 15.65 3.44
N ALA A 39 -27.21 15.48 3.25
CA ALA A 39 -26.60 15.21 1.95
C ALA A 39 -26.53 13.71 1.63
N VAL A 40 -26.42 13.39 0.34
CA VAL A 40 -26.10 12.02 -0.10
C VAL A 40 -24.67 11.68 0.35
N PRO A 41 -24.44 10.53 1.04
CA PRO A 41 -23.09 10.14 1.42
C PRO A 41 -22.25 9.78 0.19
N VAL A 42 -20.92 9.83 0.34
CA VAL A 42 -19.97 9.52 -0.73
C VAL A 42 -19.14 8.30 -0.34
N CYS A 43 -18.92 7.38 -1.28
CA CYS A 43 -17.99 6.27 -1.10
C CYS A 43 -16.58 6.69 -1.52
N GLN A 44 -15.64 6.74 -0.58
CA GLN A 44 -14.24 7.06 -0.86
C GLN A 44 -13.39 5.80 -0.82
N THR A 45 -12.47 5.66 -1.79
CA THR A 45 -11.57 4.51 -1.87
C THR A 45 -10.68 4.42 -0.64
N VAL A 46 -10.57 3.23 -0.06
CA VAL A 46 -9.67 2.93 1.05
C VAL A 46 -8.23 3.28 0.68
N GLN A 47 -7.52 3.90 1.62
CA GLN A 47 -6.12 4.30 1.48
C GLN A 47 -5.26 3.46 2.42
N CYS A 48 -4.16 2.93 1.90
CA CYS A 48 -3.10 2.31 2.68
C CYS A 48 -2.02 3.34 3.08
N PRO A 49 -1.23 3.06 4.12
CA PRO A 49 -0.14 3.93 4.53
C PRO A 49 0.89 4.15 3.42
N SER A 50 1.53 5.32 3.45
CA SER A 50 2.70 5.61 2.62
C SER A 50 3.81 4.59 2.86
N LEU A 51 4.49 4.21 1.78
CA LEU A 51 5.56 3.22 1.82
C LEU A 51 6.91 3.88 2.09
N THR A 52 7.79 3.16 2.78
CA THR A 52 9.16 3.61 3.06
C THR A 52 10.15 2.64 2.41
N ASN A 53 11.26 3.17 1.90
CA ASN A 53 12.30 2.36 1.29
C ASN A 53 12.93 1.43 2.35
N PRO A 54 13.15 0.14 2.02
CA PRO A 54 13.96 -0.74 2.86
C PRO A 54 15.44 -0.36 2.79
N ASP A 55 16.21 -0.71 3.82
CA ASP A 55 17.67 -0.53 3.82
C ASP A 55 18.32 -1.28 2.65
N GLY A 56 19.11 -0.60 1.83
CA GLY A 56 19.74 -1.21 0.65
C GLY A 56 18.74 -1.57 -0.46
N GLY A 57 17.59 -0.89 -0.53
CA GLY A 57 16.61 -1.04 -1.59
C GLY A 57 15.69 0.15 -1.76
N SER A 58 14.64 -0.04 -2.56
CA SER A 58 13.64 0.97 -2.89
C SER A 58 12.26 0.33 -3.03
N VAL A 59 11.22 1.13 -2.80
CA VAL A 59 9.83 0.75 -3.05
C VAL A 59 9.16 1.78 -3.96
N SER A 60 8.31 1.31 -4.87
CA SER A 60 7.53 2.15 -5.77
C SER A 60 6.09 1.64 -5.88
N ALA A 61 5.13 2.54 -5.85
CA ALA A 61 3.72 2.25 -6.15
C ALA A 61 3.13 3.44 -6.93
N ALA A 62 2.22 3.18 -7.86
CA ALA A 62 1.55 4.25 -8.62
C ALA A 62 0.61 5.08 -7.74
N ALA A 63 0.01 4.44 -6.72
CA ALA A 63 -0.83 5.06 -5.72
C ALA A 63 -0.86 4.21 -4.45
N THR A 64 -1.57 4.69 -3.42
CA THR A 64 -1.75 4.01 -2.13
C THR A 64 -3.19 3.59 -1.90
N GLN A 65 -4.01 3.48 -2.95
CA GLN A 65 -5.44 3.17 -2.84
C GLN A 65 -5.69 1.66 -2.91
N TYR A 66 -6.87 1.20 -2.48
CA TYR A 66 -7.29 -0.19 -2.61
C TYR A 66 -6.94 -0.80 -3.99
N GLN A 67 -6.38 -2.01 -3.98
CA GLN A 67 -5.83 -2.75 -5.13
C GLN A 67 -4.60 -2.15 -5.80
N SER A 68 -4.06 -1.01 -5.34
CA SER A 68 -2.75 -0.53 -5.77
C SER A 68 -1.68 -1.55 -5.42
N VAL A 69 -0.70 -1.72 -6.31
CA VAL A 69 0.42 -2.65 -6.11
C VAL A 69 1.70 -1.87 -5.90
N ALA A 70 2.40 -2.22 -4.83
CA ALA A 70 3.73 -1.77 -4.50
C ALA A 70 4.75 -2.81 -4.93
N THR A 71 5.82 -2.36 -5.57
CA THR A 71 6.94 -3.18 -6.02
C THR A 71 8.21 -2.74 -5.31
N TYR A 72 8.96 -3.71 -4.79
CA TYR A 72 10.20 -3.52 -4.07
C TYR A 72 11.37 -4.01 -4.93
N SER A 73 12.50 -3.33 -4.80
CA SER A 73 13.75 -3.67 -5.48
C SER A 73 14.93 -3.50 -4.53
N CYS A 74 15.89 -4.42 -4.54
CA CYS A 74 17.12 -4.27 -3.77
C CYS A 74 18.23 -3.67 -4.63
N SER A 75 19.04 -2.80 -4.03
CA SER A 75 20.22 -2.21 -4.66
C SER A 75 21.27 -3.28 -5.00
N VAL A 76 22.21 -2.92 -5.87
CA VAL A 76 23.34 -3.78 -6.22
C VAL A 76 24.10 -4.19 -4.95
N GLY A 77 24.51 -5.45 -4.87
CA GLY A 77 25.14 -6.01 -3.67
C GLY A 77 24.16 -6.50 -2.59
N PHE A 78 22.85 -6.39 -2.79
CA PHE A 78 21.82 -6.94 -1.91
C PHE A 78 20.94 -7.98 -2.65
N PHE A 79 20.30 -8.87 -1.90
CA PHE A 79 19.26 -9.78 -2.37
C PHE A 79 17.99 -9.62 -1.53
N MET A 80 16.83 -9.89 -2.14
CA MET A 80 15.54 -9.72 -1.48
C MET A 80 15.18 -10.95 -0.64
N GLN A 81 14.68 -10.71 0.56
CA GLN A 81 14.00 -11.69 1.39
C GLN A 81 12.53 -11.29 1.57
N GLY A 82 11.62 -12.21 1.28
CA GLY A 82 10.17 -11.97 1.28
C GLY A 82 9.62 -11.67 -0.12
N SER A 83 8.40 -11.13 -0.15
CA SER A 83 7.69 -10.82 -1.40
C SER A 83 8.23 -9.55 -2.06
N THR A 84 8.43 -9.58 -3.38
CA THR A 84 8.78 -8.40 -4.17
C THR A 84 7.62 -7.44 -4.35
N THR A 85 6.39 -7.88 -4.07
CA THR A 85 5.19 -7.05 -4.23
C THR A 85 4.27 -7.12 -3.03
N ARG A 86 3.51 -6.04 -2.83
CA ARG A 86 2.43 -5.95 -1.84
C ARG A 86 1.25 -5.21 -2.45
N THR A 87 0.03 -5.60 -2.09
CA THR A 87 -1.20 -5.02 -2.62
C THR A 87 -1.98 -4.34 -1.50
N CYS A 88 -2.50 -3.14 -1.74
CA CYS A 88 -3.33 -2.43 -0.76
C CYS A 88 -4.70 -3.13 -0.63
N GLN A 89 -5.04 -3.57 0.58
CA GLN A 89 -6.23 -4.36 0.85
C GLN A 89 -7.39 -3.49 1.37
N ALA A 90 -8.59 -4.05 1.36
CA ALA A 90 -9.81 -3.34 1.77
C ALA A 90 -9.83 -2.92 3.25
N ASN A 91 -8.99 -3.52 4.08
CA ASN A 91 -8.79 -3.15 5.48
C ASN A 91 -7.86 -1.93 5.67
N GLY A 92 -7.38 -1.31 4.58
CA GLY A 92 -6.46 -0.18 4.64
C GLY A 92 -5.02 -0.58 4.95
N GLN A 93 -4.66 -1.85 4.80
CA GLN A 93 -3.30 -2.34 5.00
C GLN A 93 -2.72 -2.96 3.73
N TRP A 94 -1.40 -2.83 3.56
CA TRP A 94 -0.68 -3.53 2.52
C TRP A 94 -0.57 -5.02 2.87
N SER A 95 -0.84 -5.88 1.89
CA SER A 95 -0.78 -7.32 2.05
C SER A 95 0.61 -7.78 2.52
N GLY A 96 0.64 -8.81 3.37
CA GLY A 96 1.88 -9.43 3.83
C GLY A 96 2.79 -8.48 4.62
N SER A 97 4.04 -8.91 4.82
CA SER A 97 5.05 -8.16 5.58
C SER A 97 5.95 -7.33 4.67
N ASN A 98 6.64 -6.34 5.25
CA ASN A 98 7.69 -5.61 4.56
C ASN A 98 8.82 -6.58 4.16
N PRO A 99 9.28 -6.58 2.90
CA PRO A 99 10.46 -7.34 2.51
C PRO A 99 11.72 -6.68 3.05
N THR A 100 12.80 -7.45 3.18
CA THR A 100 14.11 -6.96 3.58
C THR A 100 15.13 -7.17 2.46
N CYS A 101 16.08 -6.25 2.35
CA CYS A 101 17.21 -6.39 1.46
C CYS A 101 18.44 -6.74 2.29
N THR A 102 18.99 -7.92 2.04
CA THR A 102 20.15 -8.44 2.77
C THR A 102 21.40 -8.42 1.91
N ARG A 103 22.54 -8.04 2.49
CA ARG A 103 23.83 -7.98 1.76
C ARG A 103 24.16 -9.34 1.17
N LYS A 104 24.54 -9.36 -0.11
CA LYS A 104 25.09 -10.55 -0.78
C LYS A 104 26.49 -10.80 -0.24
N PHE A 105 26.73 -12.02 0.23
CA PHE A 105 28.08 -12.49 0.54
C PHE A 105 28.79 -12.88 -0.75
N THR A 106 29.38 -11.89 -1.42
CA THR A 106 30.19 -12.12 -2.63
C THR A 106 31.65 -12.31 -2.26
N LYS A 107 32.26 -13.44 -2.63
CA LYS A 107 33.70 -13.65 -2.49
C LYS A 107 34.43 -12.93 -3.63
N CYS A 108 35.18 -11.89 -3.31
CA CYS A 108 36.14 -11.31 -4.24
C CYS A 108 37.48 -12.06 -4.13
N THR A 109 38.00 -12.53 -5.26
CA THR A 109 39.29 -13.22 -5.34
C THR A 109 40.33 -12.29 -5.95
N ILE A 110 41.47 -12.12 -5.26
CA ILE A 110 42.62 -11.38 -5.79
C ILE A 110 43.55 -12.39 -6.48
N ILE A 111 43.80 -12.23 -7.78
CA ILE A 111 44.76 -13.04 -8.53
C ILE A 111 46.14 -12.37 -8.42
N MET A 112 47.00 -12.87 -7.52
CA MET A 112 48.34 -12.31 -7.29
C MET A 112 49.41 -13.02 -8.15
N GLY A 113 50.10 -12.26 -9.02
CA GLY A 113 51.14 -12.77 -9.92
C GLY A 113 52.55 -12.87 -9.34
N LYS A 114 52.89 -12.13 -8.27
CA LYS A 114 54.15 -12.23 -7.50
C LYS A 114 53.86 -12.06 -6.02
N LYS A 115 53.75 -13.16 -5.29
CA LYS A 115 53.11 -13.24 -3.97
C LYS A 115 53.95 -12.64 -2.82
N GLU A 116 55.23 -12.34 -3.04
CA GLU A 116 56.19 -12.03 -1.97
C GLU A 116 56.33 -10.54 -1.63
N LEU A 117 55.72 -9.62 -2.39
CA LEU A 117 55.81 -8.17 -2.12
C LEU A 117 54.47 -7.54 -1.70
N MET A 118 53.39 -8.32 -1.60
CA MET A 118 52.04 -7.78 -1.36
C MET A 118 51.54 -8.13 0.04
N ARG A 119 51.07 -7.12 0.78
CA ARG A 119 50.30 -7.25 2.02
C ARG A 119 48.85 -6.81 1.78
N ILE A 120 47.90 -7.61 2.25
CA ILE A 120 46.47 -7.28 2.15
C ILE A 120 46.07 -6.50 3.40
N HIS A 121 45.64 -5.25 3.24
CA HIS A 121 44.98 -4.49 4.28
C HIS A 121 43.47 -4.54 4.03
N ARG A 122 42.68 -4.98 5.02
CA ARG A 122 41.22 -4.95 4.96
C ARG A 122 40.72 -3.74 5.75
N SER A 123 39.90 -2.92 5.10
CA SER A 123 39.14 -1.85 5.74
C SER A 123 37.67 -2.16 5.52
N HIS A 124 36.91 -2.29 6.60
CA HIS A 124 35.46 -2.29 6.54
C HIS A 124 34.97 -0.85 6.64
N VAL A 125 33.97 -0.50 5.84
CA VAL A 125 33.15 0.71 6.04
C VAL A 125 31.87 0.28 6.73
#